data_AF-A0A7X7T7H6-F1
#
_entry.id   AF-A0A7X7T7H6-F1
#
_cell.length_a   1.000
_cell.length_b   1.000
_cell.length_c   1.000
_cell.angle_alpha   90.00
_cell.angle_beta   90.00
_cell.angle_gamma   90.00
#
_symmetry.space_group_name_H-M   'P 1'
#
loop_
_entity.id
_entity.type
_entity.pdbx_description
1 polymer ?
#
loop_
_entity_poly.entity_id
_entity_poly.type
_entity_poly.pdbx_seq_one_letter_code
_entity_poly.pdbx_strand_id
1 'polypeptide(L)'
;MLMTANRRFAFSASRRLARADWSASRNHETYGTGFERQWGSGENYTAHLVLAGEPDPVTGMLVNLTAVKAAFEPVVESSFDHAFLNLDTPPFDHLPPTPELVARELLSRGQAACAELGVSVVACHLAESAATAATAYADGRVERDWWLEFSAARVTRSPYLSEAENEALFGRAASPLGHGHGYRLRVTLAGPLDRESGLVASYGLVGRLLGELHEMLDHRNLNLEVPMLARQPITSECLARFIFVYLWPHLPIARVRLHEMPHFFAEYDGERGYLGLERTFSAAHCLRVASFSEERNRQVFGKCANPNGHGHRYTVQATVANPINDRTGIVFPLDRFTEGLEEVLARLDGRHLDREVEAFRARPSTGENIALTLWPQLYERLEERLVRLRIFETPNNRFTLRGEAGAR
;
A
#
# COMPACT_ATOMS: atom_id res chain seq x y z
N MET A 1 -4.01 -7.87 17.43
CA MET A 1 -3.25 -7.39 16.25
C MET A 1 -3.57 -8.31 15.08
N LEU A 2 -3.58 -7.79 13.85
CA LEU A 2 -3.83 -8.58 12.65
C LEU A 2 -2.54 -8.77 11.86
N MET A 3 -2.10 -10.02 11.67
CA MET A 3 -1.00 -10.37 10.77
C MET A 3 -1.54 -10.67 9.37
N THR A 4 -0.90 -10.12 8.34
CA THR A 4 -1.16 -10.51 6.96
C THR A 4 0.13 -10.72 6.19
N ALA A 5 0.18 -11.75 5.35
CA ALA A 5 1.19 -11.90 4.30
C ALA A 5 0.55 -11.68 2.93
N ASN A 6 1.32 -11.28 1.92
CA ASN A 6 0.79 -11.26 0.55
C ASN A 6 1.66 -12.01 -0.44
N ARG A 7 0.99 -12.59 -1.44
CA ARG A 7 1.62 -13.25 -2.59
C ARG A 7 1.29 -12.51 -3.87
N ARG A 8 2.32 -12.19 -4.65
CA ARG A 8 2.20 -11.51 -5.95
C ARG A 8 2.02 -12.53 -7.09
N PHE A 9 1.12 -12.20 -8.01
CA PHE A 9 0.87 -12.88 -9.29
C PHE A 9 0.86 -11.82 -10.39
N ALA A 10 1.35 -12.17 -11.58
CA ALA A 10 1.35 -11.28 -12.74
C ALA A 10 0.69 -12.00 -13.91
N PHE A 11 -0.06 -11.26 -14.71
CA PHE A 11 -0.70 -11.78 -15.92
C PHE A 11 -0.91 -10.65 -16.93
N SER A 12 -0.95 -11.01 -18.21
CA SER A 12 -1.23 -10.09 -19.30
C SER A 12 -2.62 -10.36 -19.83
N ALA A 13 -3.49 -9.35 -19.88
CA ALA A 13 -4.85 -9.53 -20.38
C ALA A 13 -5.31 -8.32 -21.19
N SER A 14 -6.18 -8.58 -22.15
CA SER A 14 -6.88 -7.55 -22.91
C SER A 14 -8.33 -7.43 -22.46
N ARG A 15 -8.86 -6.22 -22.56
CA ARG A 15 -10.23 -5.92 -22.17
C ARG A 15 -10.79 -4.71 -22.90
N ARG A 16 -12.10 -4.62 -22.93
CA ARG A 16 -12.86 -3.45 -23.37
C ARG A 16 -13.81 -3.04 -22.26
N LEU A 17 -13.62 -1.83 -21.74
CA LEU A 17 -14.61 -1.18 -20.92
C LEU A 17 -15.68 -0.59 -21.81
N ALA A 18 -16.79 -1.27 -21.96
CA ALA A 18 -17.97 -0.71 -22.61
C ALA A 18 -19.17 -1.58 -22.24
N ARG A 19 -20.35 -0.96 -22.32
CA ARG A 19 -21.62 -1.65 -22.31
C ARG A 19 -22.23 -1.60 -23.69
N ALA A 20 -22.59 -2.76 -24.22
CA ALA A 20 -23.16 -2.88 -25.56
C ALA A 20 -24.55 -2.25 -25.66
N ASP A 21 -25.28 -2.20 -24.55
CA ASP A 21 -26.60 -1.58 -24.40
C ASP A 21 -26.54 -0.06 -24.19
N TRP A 22 -25.35 0.55 -24.15
CA TRP A 22 -25.16 1.98 -23.93
C TRP A 22 -24.75 2.72 -25.20
N SER A 23 -25.13 4.01 -25.29
CA SER A 23 -24.67 4.89 -26.36
C SER A 23 -23.14 5.10 -26.30
N ALA A 24 -22.53 5.48 -27.42
CA ALA A 24 -21.11 5.79 -27.48
C ALA A 24 -20.70 6.93 -26.53
N SER A 25 -21.50 8.00 -26.43
CA SER A 25 -21.20 9.12 -25.51
C SER A 25 -21.31 8.69 -24.04
N ARG A 26 -22.33 7.88 -23.68
CA ARG A 26 -22.46 7.38 -22.30
C ARG A 26 -21.29 6.49 -21.89
N ASN A 27 -20.86 5.61 -22.78
CA ASN A 27 -19.65 4.80 -22.56
C ASN A 27 -18.41 5.70 -22.40
N HIS A 28 -18.28 6.75 -23.22
CA HIS A 28 -17.14 7.66 -23.17
C HIS A 28 -17.09 8.44 -21.86
N GLU A 29 -18.22 9.00 -21.42
CA GLU A 29 -18.31 9.75 -20.17
C GLU A 29 -18.10 8.87 -18.93
N THR A 30 -18.45 7.59 -19.00
CA THR A 30 -18.34 6.67 -17.85
C THR A 30 -16.96 6.04 -17.73
N TYR A 31 -16.48 5.45 -18.82
CA TYR A 31 -15.25 4.64 -18.84
C TYR A 31 -14.07 5.31 -19.56
N GLY A 32 -14.28 6.48 -20.16
CA GLY A 32 -13.30 7.11 -21.04
C GLY A 32 -13.26 6.48 -22.45
N THR A 33 -14.13 5.53 -22.77
CA THR A 33 -14.12 4.75 -24.02
C THR A 33 -15.36 5.03 -24.86
N GLY A 34 -15.21 5.43 -26.12
CA GLY A 34 -16.39 5.66 -26.98
C GLY A 34 -16.10 6.20 -28.39
N PHE A 35 -14.89 6.72 -28.61
CA PHE A 35 -14.43 7.13 -29.95
C PHE A 35 -13.13 6.44 -30.40
N GLU A 36 -12.25 6.02 -29.47
CA GLU A 36 -10.86 5.68 -29.84
C GLU A 36 -10.47 4.19 -29.78
N ARG A 37 -11.24 3.28 -29.16
CA ARG A 37 -10.83 1.86 -29.01
C ARG A 37 -11.99 0.87 -29.13
N GLN A 38 -12.49 0.68 -30.35
CA GLN A 38 -13.55 -0.30 -30.68
C GLN A 38 -13.20 -1.73 -30.23
N TRP A 39 -11.92 -2.08 -30.24
CA TRP A 39 -11.41 -3.44 -30.01
C TRP A 39 -10.79 -3.65 -28.62
N GLY A 40 -10.89 -2.66 -27.71
CA GLY A 40 -10.30 -2.73 -26.37
C GLY A 40 -8.81 -2.38 -26.31
N SER A 41 -8.18 -2.70 -25.18
CA SER A 41 -6.75 -2.54 -24.92
C SER A 41 -6.23 -3.61 -23.96
N GLY A 42 -4.91 -3.84 -24.00
CA GLY A 42 -4.23 -4.78 -23.10
C GLY A 42 -3.39 -4.09 -22.05
N GLU A 43 -3.24 -4.74 -20.89
CA GLU A 43 -2.40 -4.29 -19.78
C GLU A 43 -1.66 -5.48 -19.16
N ASN A 44 -0.58 -5.18 -18.45
CA ASN A 44 0.16 -6.14 -17.63
C ASN A 44 -0.22 -5.97 -16.16
N TYR A 45 -1.14 -6.79 -15.70
CA TYR A 45 -1.69 -6.72 -14.36
C TYR A 45 -0.74 -7.35 -13.35
N THR A 46 -0.81 -6.84 -12.13
CA THR A 46 -0.24 -7.50 -10.95
C THR A 46 -1.32 -7.65 -9.89
N ALA A 47 -1.60 -8.88 -9.48
CA ALA A 47 -2.51 -9.19 -8.38
C ALA A 47 -1.72 -9.57 -7.12
N HIS A 48 -2.13 -9.06 -5.97
CA HIS A 48 -1.61 -9.45 -4.67
C HIS A 48 -2.74 -10.02 -3.82
N LEU A 49 -2.73 -11.34 -3.60
CA LEU A 49 -3.59 -11.96 -2.60
C LEU A 49 -3.06 -11.64 -1.20
N VAL A 50 -3.91 -11.11 -0.34
CA VAL A 50 -3.62 -10.80 1.06
C VAL A 50 -4.22 -11.88 1.93
N LEU A 51 -3.35 -12.60 2.65
CA LEU A 51 -3.69 -13.73 3.49
C LEU A 51 -3.62 -13.27 4.94
N ALA A 52 -4.61 -13.66 5.75
CA ALA A 52 -4.66 -13.40 7.19
C ALA A 52 -4.84 -14.71 7.96
N GLY A 53 -4.37 -14.71 9.20
CA GLY A 53 -4.37 -15.85 10.10
C GLY A 53 -3.39 -15.62 11.25
N GLU A 54 -3.16 -16.67 12.03
CA GLU A 54 -2.14 -16.68 13.07
C GLU A 54 -0.89 -17.42 12.57
N PRO A 55 0.32 -16.87 12.78
CA PRO A 55 1.55 -17.61 12.49
C PRO A 55 1.60 -18.91 13.29
N ASP A 56 1.98 -20.00 12.62
CA ASP A 56 2.18 -21.28 13.28
C ASP A 56 3.27 -21.16 14.37
N PRO A 57 3.02 -21.61 15.61
CA PRO A 57 3.91 -21.33 16.74
C PRO A 57 5.25 -22.05 16.66
N VAL A 58 5.38 -23.06 15.80
CA VAL A 58 6.61 -23.86 15.63
C VAL A 58 7.45 -23.29 14.49
N THR A 59 6.84 -23.11 13.33
CA THR A 59 7.51 -22.68 12.10
C THR A 59 7.61 -21.16 11.97
N GLY A 60 6.75 -20.42 12.67
CA GLY A 60 6.65 -18.95 12.57
C GLY A 60 6.07 -18.47 11.25
N MET A 61 5.54 -19.35 10.39
CA MET A 61 4.95 -18.96 9.10
C MET A 61 3.44 -18.79 9.24
N LEU A 62 2.89 -17.76 8.61
CA LEU A 62 1.45 -17.62 8.45
C LEU A 62 0.89 -18.70 7.51
N VAL A 63 1.55 -18.87 6.37
CA VAL A 63 1.28 -19.90 5.37
C VAL A 63 2.52 -20.11 4.54
N ASN A 64 2.73 -21.31 4.02
CA ASN A 64 3.76 -21.53 3.01
C ASN A 64 3.35 -20.81 1.70
N LEU A 65 4.02 -19.70 1.38
CA LEU A 65 3.74 -18.91 0.17
C LEU A 65 3.96 -19.69 -1.14
N THR A 66 4.70 -20.80 -1.11
CA THR A 66 4.83 -21.71 -2.25
C THR A 66 3.54 -22.50 -2.47
N ALA A 67 2.87 -22.92 -1.40
CA ALA A 67 1.58 -23.60 -1.48
C ALA A 67 0.49 -22.66 -1.99
N VAL A 68 0.48 -21.40 -1.55
CA VAL A 68 -0.42 -20.35 -2.09
C VAL A 68 -0.19 -20.16 -3.58
N LYS A 69 1.08 -20.12 -4.02
CA LYS A 69 1.41 -20.02 -5.45
C LYS A 69 0.84 -21.21 -6.23
N ALA A 70 1.12 -22.44 -5.77
CA ALA A 70 0.67 -23.66 -6.43
C ALA A 70 -0.86 -23.76 -6.51
N ALA A 71 -1.58 -23.26 -5.51
CA ALA A 71 -3.03 -23.28 -5.47
C ALA A 71 -3.67 -22.26 -6.45
N PHE A 72 -3.13 -21.04 -6.52
CA PHE A 72 -3.77 -19.94 -7.25
C PHE A 72 -3.21 -19.67 -8.65
N GLU A 73 -1.96 -20.05 -8.92
CA GLU A 73 -1.34 -19.83 -10.24
C GLU A 73 -2.12 -20.49 -11.38
N PRO A 74 -2.63 -21.74 -11.26
CA PRO A 74 -3.47 -22.33 -12.31
C PRO A 74 -4.76 -21.56 -12.59
N VAL A 75 -5.32 -20.88 -11.58
CA VAL A 75 -6.52 -20.03 -11.74
C VAL A 75 -6.19 -18.80 -12.58
N VAL A 76 -5.05 -18.16 -12.32
CA VAL A 76 -4.60 -16.99 -13.07
C VAL A 76 -4.28 -17.38 -14.51
N GLU A 77 -3.50 -18.45 -14.71
CA GLU A 77 -3.08 -18.92 -16.04
C GLU A 77 -4.25 -19.35 -16.92
N SER A 78 -5.23 -20.06 -16.36
CA SER A 78 -6.36 -20.60 -17.13
C SER A 78 -7.44 -19.58 -17.47
N SER A 79 -7.59 -18.52 -16.66
CA SER A 79 -8.76 -17.64 -16.72
C SER A 79 -8.44 -16.17 -16.95
N PHE A 80 -7.19 -15.73 -16.77
CA PHE A 80 -6.84 -14.30 -16.86
C PHE A 80 -5.62 -14.06 -17.75
N ASP A 81 -4.63 -14.93 -17.70
CA ASP A 81 -3.41 -14.73 -18.49
C ASP A 81 -3.64 -15.02 -19.97
N HIS A 82 -3.10 -14.14 -20.82
CA HIS A 82 -3.29 -14.12 -22.27
C HIS A 82 -4.77 -14.12 -22.73
N ALA A 83 -5.69 -13.68 -21.87
CA ALA A 83 -7.13 -13.67 -22.14
C ALA A 83 -7.63 -12.34 -22.73
N PHE A 84 -8.70 -12.39 -23.50
CA PHE A 84 -9.60 -11.25 -23.67
C PHE A 84 -10.74 -11.37 -22.66
N LEU A 85 -10.61 -10.64 -21.54
CA LEU A 85 -11.45 -10.83 -20.34
C LEU A 85 -12.94 -10.82 -20.67
N ASN A 86 -13.37 -9.94 -21.58
CA ASN A 86 -14.77 -9.80 -21.98
C ASN A 86 -15.40 -11.05 -22.62
N LEU A 87 -14.63 -12.05 -23.05
CA LEU A 87 -15.18 -13.28 -23.65
C LEU A 87 -14.65 -14.54 -22.95
N ASP A 88 -13.40 -14.52 -22.51
CA ASP A 88 -12.71 -15.70 -22.02
C ASP A 88 -12.87 -15.88 -20.49
N THR A 89 -13.38 -14.87 -19.79
CA THR A 89 -13.39 -14.83 -18.32
C THR A 89 -14.77 -14.47 -17.75
N PRO A 90 -15.67 -15.44 -17.50
CA PRO A 90 -16.91 -15.16 -16.79
C PRO A 90 -16.63 -14.56 -15.38
N PRO A 91 -17.43 -13.59 -14.90
CA PRO A 91 -18.69 -13.07 -15.48
C PRO A 91 -18.51 -11.88 -16.45
N PHE A 92 -17.29 -11.63 -16.95
CA PHE A 92 -17.03 -10.47 -17.81
C PHE A 92 -17.56 -10.63 -19.25
N ASP A 93 -18.14 -11.78 -19.57
CA ASP A 93 -18.95 -12.03 -20.77
C ASP A 93 -20.22 -11.14 -20.83
N HIS A 94 -20.69 -10.67 -19.67
CA HIS A 94 -21.85 -9.79 -19.57
C HIS A 94 -21.63 -8.57 -18.64
N LEU A 95 -20.48 -8.48 -17.98
CA LEU A 95 -20.09 -7.33 -17.16
C LEU A 95 -18.82 -6.67 -17.72
N PRO A 96 -18.71 -5.33 -17.68
CA PRO A 96 -17.45 -4.68 -18.05
C PRO A 96 -16.35 -5.11 -17.06
N PRO A 97 -15.19 -5.60 -17.52
CA PRO A 97 -14.07 -6.00 -16.65
C PRO A 97 -13.36 -4.77 -16.08
N THR A 98 -14.04 -4.00 -15.23
CA THR A 98 -13.44 -2.90 -14.47
C THR A 98 -12.44 -3.47 -13.46
N PRO A 99 -11.34 -2.77 -13.13
CA PRO A 99 -10.38 -3.26 -12.15
C PRO A 99 -11.03 -3.58 -10.79
N GLU A 100 -12.08 -2.86 -10.41
CA GLU A 100 -12.92 -3.15 -9.26
C GLU A 100 -13.52 -4.57 -9.32
N LEU A 101 -14.16 -4.91 -10.45
CA LEU A 101 -14.79 -6.21 -10.63
C LEU A 101 -13.76 -7.32 -10.84
N VAL A 102 -12.65 -7.05 -11.54
CA VAL A 102 -11.53 -8.00 -11.70
C VAL A 102 -10.87 -8.30 -10.35
N ALA A 103 -10.65 -7.29 -9.49
CA ALA A 103 -10.12 -7.51 -8.14
C ALA A 103 -11.08 -8.34 -7.29
N ARG A 104 -12.39 -8.12 -7.39
CA ARG A 104 -13.41 -8.93 -6.70
C ARG A 104 -13.41 -10.38 -7.18
N GLU A 105 -13.32 -10.60 -8.49
CA GLU A 105 -13.31 -11.94 -9.06
C GLU A 105 -12.04 -12.70 -8.66
N LEU A 106 -10.87 -12.06 -8.73
CA LEU A 106 -9.60 -12.62 -8.27
C LEU A 106 -9.64 -12.94 -6.77
N LEU A 107 -10.26 -12.08 -5.95
CA LEU A 107 -10.47 -12.37 -4.52
C LEU A 107 -11.33 -13.62 -4.32
N SER A 108 -12.49 -13.68 -4.97
CA SER A 108 -13.43 -14.81 -4.86
C SER A 108 -12.76 -16.13 -5.26
N ARG A 109 -12.09 -16.17 -6.41
CA ARG A 109 -11.38 -17.36 -6.85
C ARG A 109 -10.16 -17.68 -5.99
N GLY A 110 -9.49 -16.66 -5.46
CA GLY A 110 -8.38 -16.82 -4.52
C GLY A 110 -8.82 -17.45 -3.21
N GLN A 111 -9.98 -17.06 -2.68
CA GLN A 111 -10.60 -17.66 -1.50
C GLN A 111 -10.94 -19.13 -1.75
N ALA A 112 -11.54 -19.46 -2.90
CA ALA A 112 -11.84 -20.84 -3.27
C ALA A 112 -10.57 -21.69 -3.42
N ALA A 113 -9.57 -21.20 -4.15
CA ALA A 113 -8.33 -21.92 -4.40
C ALA A 113 -7.51 -22.17 -3.13
N CYS A 114 -7.53 -21.23 -2.18
CA CYS A 114 -6.74 -21.31 -0.95
C CYS A 114 -7.51 -21.88 0.25
N ALA A 115 -8.75 -22.37 0.08
CA ALA A 115 -9.63 -22.78 1.17
C ALA A 115 -9.02 -23.85 2.10
N GLU A 116 -8.21 -24.76 1.55
CA GLU A 116 -7.60 -25.86 2.28
C GLU A 116 -6.25 -25.49 2.94
N LEU A 117 -5.74 -24.27 2.75
CA LEU A 117 -4.43 -23.85 3.24
C LEU A 117 -4.44 -23.35 4.70
N GLY A 118 -5.59 -23.39 5.37
CA GLY A 118 -5.71 -22.98 6.78
C GLY A 118 -5.54 -21.48 7.02
N VAL A 119 -5.64 -20.66 5.98
CA VAL A 119 -5.58 -19.19 6.05
C VAL A 119 -6.73 -18.55 5.31
N SER A 120 -7.10 -17.34 5.70
CA SER A 120 -8.16 -16.58 5.04
C SER A 120 -7.56 -15.62 4.01
N VAL A 121 -7.99 -15.72 2.74
CA VAL A 121 -7.73 -14.66 1.76
C VAL A 121 -8.71 -13.52 2.04
N VAL A 122 -8.19 -12.41 2.58
CA VAL A 122 -9.01 -11.29 3.09
C VAL A 122 -9.09 -10.11 2.14
N ALA A 123 -8.17 -10.01 1.18
CA ALA A 123 -8.22 -8.99 0.14
C ALA A 123 -7.43 -9.42 -1.11
N CYS A 124 -7.79 -8.84 -2.26
CA CYS A 124 -6.99 -8.91 -3.48
C CYS A 124 -6.74 -7.48 -3.97
N HIS A 125 -5.46 -7.09 -4.03
CA HIS A 125 -5.04 -5.83 -4.62
C HIS A 125 -4.57 -6.06 -6.06
N LEU A 126 -5.28 -5.48 -7.02
CA LEU A 126 -4.99 -5.53 -8.45
C LEU A 126 -4.41 -4.19 -8.90
N ALA A 127 -3.13 -4.17 -9.24
CA ALA A 127 -2.52 -3.09 -10.00
C ALA A 127 -2.76 -3.34 -11.49
N GLU A 128 -3.45 -2.40 -12.14
CA GLU A 128 -3.69 -2.41 -13.58
C GLU A 128 -2.53 -1.74 -14.32
N SER A 129 -2.08 -0.60 -13.81
CA SER A 129 -0.95 0.16 -14.36
C SER A 129 -0.25 0.93 -13.25
N ALA A 130 0.79 1.70 -13.60
CA ALA A 130 1.43 2.62 -12.65
C ALA A 130 0.48 3.73 -12.15
N ALA A 131 -0.55 4.05 -12.95
CA ALA A 131 -1.49 5.13 -12.69
C ALA A 131 -2.71 4.69 -11.87
N THR A 132 -3.03 3.40 -11.82
CA THR A 132 -4.28 2.97 -11.17
C THR A 132 -4.30 1.51 -10.72
N ALA A 133 -5.02 1.27 -9.62
CA ALA A 133 -5.19 -0.05 -9.01
C ALA A 133 -6.59 -0.17 -8.38
N ALA A 134 -7.01 -1.37 -8.02
CA ALA A 134 -8.22 -1.62 -7.26
C ALA A 134 -7.96 -2.66 -6.17
N THR A 135 -8.65 -2.56 -5.04
CA THR A 135 -8.56 -3.54 -3.96
C THR A 135 -9.95 -4.03 -3.59
N ALA A 136 -10.18 -5.32 -3.68
CA ALA A 136 -11.39 -5.94 -3.15
C ALA A 136 -11.10 -6.59 -1.80
N TYR A 137 -12.06 -6.51 -0.88
CA TYR A 137 -11.97 -7.04 0.48
C TYR A 137 -13.04 -8.10 0.73
N ALA A 138 -12.76 -9.05 1.62
CA ALA A 138 -13.66 -10.15 1.94
C ALA A 138 -14.96 -9.69 2.62
N ASP A 139 -14.96 -8.49 3.22
CA ASP A 139 -16.14 -7.83 3.78
C ASP A 139 -17.05 -7.18 2.71
N GLY A 140 -16.68 -7.29 1.43
CA GLY A 140 -17.42 -6.72 0.29
C GLY A 140 -17.03 -5.29 -0.07
N ARG A 141 -16.16 -4.63 0.71
CA ARG A 141 -15.61 -3.32 0.35
C ARG A 141 -14.76 -3.42 -0.90
N VAL A 142 -14.84 -2.38 -1.74
CA VAL A 142 -13.95 -2.20 -2.89
C VAL A 142 -13.40 -0.80 -2.87
N GLU A 143 -12.11 -0.71 -3.16
CA GLU A 143 -11.38 0.54 -3.28
C GLU A 143 -10.80 0.69 -4.68
N ARG A 144 -10.78 1.92 -5.19
CA ARG A 144 -10.15 2.30 -6.46
C ARG A 144 -9.07 3.33 -6.19
N ASP A 145 -7.84 3.03 -6.56
CA ASP A 145 -6.68 3.90 -6.40
C ASP A 145 -6.36 4.61 -7.72
N TRP A 146 -6.11 5.91 -7.63
CA TRP A 146 -5.63 6.76 -8.73
C TRP A 146 -4.32 7.41 -8.30
N TRP A 147 -3.34 7.39 -9.20
CA TRP A 147 -2.04 8.00 -8.98
C TRP A 147 -1.87 9.23 -9.86
N LEU A 148 -1.29 10.27 -9.28
CA LEU A 148 -0.89 11.50 -9.93
C LEU A 148 0.50 11.86 -9.45
N GLU A 149 1.32 12.43 -10.33
CA GLU A 149 2.61 13.02 -9.97
C GLU A 149 2.56 14.51 -10.25
N PHE A 150 3.17 15.32 -9.39
CA PHE A 150 3.31 16.76 -9.59
C PHE A 150 4.57 17.25 -8.88
N SER A 151 5.16 18.34 -9.37
CA SER A 151 6.32 18.98 -8.74
C SER A 151 5.91 20.32 -8.14
N ALA A 152 6.22 20.57 -6.88
CA ALA A 152 5.89 21.84 -6.26
C ALA A 152 6.95 22.30 -5.25
N ALA A 153 7.11 23.62 -5.14
CA ALA A 153 7.96 24.25 -4.14
C ALA A 153 7.17 24.64 -2.90
N ARG A 154 7.82 24.62 -1.74
CA ARG A 154 7.23 25.11 -0.48
C ARG A 154 8.30 25.53 0.53
N VAL A 155 7.87 26.31 1.51
CA VAL A 155 8.51 26.45 2.82
C VAL A 155 7.75 25.56 3.80
N THR A 156 8.43 24.61 4.43
CA THR A 156 7.81 23.79 5.48
C THR A 156 7.74 24.60 6.75
N ARG A 157 6.55 25.13 7.07
CA ARG A 157 6.35 26.01 8.21
C ARG A 157 4.91 25.98 8.70
N SER A 158 4.73 26.41 9.94
CA SER A 158 3.44 26.86 10.44
C SER A 158 3.45 28.38 10.65
N PRO A 159 2.42 29.11 10.18
CA PRO A 159 2.24 30.53 10.49
C PRO A 159 1.83 30.76 11.96
N TYR A 160 1.49 29.71 12.70
CA TYR A 160 1.13 29.78 14.12
C TYR A 160 2.33 29.55 15.06
N LEU A 161 3.53 29.40 14.49
CA LEU A 161 4.79 29.25 15.20
C LEU A 161 5.67 30.47 14.93
N SER A 162 6.47 30.85 15.91
CA SER A 162 7.57 31.80 15.72
C SER A 162 8.62 31.26 14.73
N GLU A 163 9.52 32.12 14.27
CA GLU A 163 10.62 31.71 13.38
C GLU A 163 11.53 30.68 14.06
N ALA A 164 11.90 30.92 15.32
CA ALA A 164 12.69 29.99 16.11
C ALA A 164 12.00 28.63 16.33
N GLU A 165 10.68 28.62 16.56
CA GLU A 165 9.93 27.36 16.67
C GLU A 165 9.86 26.61 15.34
N ASN A 166 9.69 27.32 14.21
CA ASN A 166 9.71 26.70 12.89
C ASN A 166 11.09 26.11 12.57
N GLU A 167 12.16 26.84 12.86
CA GLU A 167 13.53 26.35 12.67
C GLU A 167 13.82 25.13 13.56
N ALA A 168 13.39 25.16 14.83
CA ALA A 168 13.57 24.03 15.74
C ALA A 168 12.81 22.78 15.28
N LEU A 169 11.59 22.94 14.73
CA LEU A 169 10.74 21.81 14.37
C LEU A 169 11.00 21.26 12.96
N PHE A 170 11.33 22.12 12.01
CA PHE A 170 11.46 21.74 10.59
C PHE A 170 12.89 21.89 10.04
N GLY A 171 13.81 22.46 10.83
CA GLY A 171 15.21 22.62 10.46
C GLY A 171 15.38 23.33 9.11
N ARG A 172 16.18 22.72 8.23
CA ARG A 172 16.46 23.27 6.88
C ARG A 172 15.20 23.46 6.04
N ALA A 173 14.14 22.70 6.28
CA ALA A 173 12.91 22.78 5.51
C ALA A 173 12.09 24.06 5.82
N ALA A 174 12.35 24.73 6.96
CA ALA A 174 11.78 26.04 7.31
C ALA A 174 12.49 27.22 6.63
N SER A 175 13.53 26.99 5.83
CA SER A 175 14.24 28.05 5.10
C SER A 175 13.26 28.97 4.34
N PRO A 176 13.36 30.30 4.47
CA PRO A 176 12.43 31.24 3.83
C PRO A 176 12.51 31.23 2.31
N LEU A 177 13.60 30.70 1.73
CA LEU A 177 13.75 30.52 0.28
C LEU A 177 12.95 29.31 -0.25
N GLY A 178 12.48 28.44 0.64
CA GLY A 178 11.76 27.22 0.29
C GLY A 178 12.65 26.16 -0.37
N HIS A 179 11.99 25.09 -0.80
CA HIS A 179 12.59 23.96 -1.50
C HIS A 179 11.52 23.25 -2.35
N GLY A 180 11.95 22.50 -3.36
CA GLY A 180 11.06 21.75 -4.26
C GLY A 180 11.01 20.27 -3.94
N HIS A 181 9.88 19.63 -4.27
CA HIS A 181 9.70 18.18 -4.23
C HIS A 181 8.97 17.68 -5.47
N GLY A 182 9.28 16.45 -5.88
CA GLY A 182 8.43 15.66 -6.76
C GLY A 182 7.50 14.81 -5.90
N TYR A 183 6.22 15.12 -5.94
CA TYR A 183 5.20 14.41 -5.18
C TYR A 183 4.60 13.28 -6.00
N ARG A 184 4.38 12.14 -5.35
CA ARG A 184 3.54 11.06 -5.87
C ARG A 184 2.31 10.90 -5.00
N LEU A 185 1.18 11.34 -5.53
CA LEU A 185 -0.12 11.36 -4.89
C LEU A 185 -0.88 10.08 -5.24
N ARG A 186 -1.45 9.44 -4.22
CA ARG A 186 -2.45 8.38 -4.36
C ARG A 186 -3.76 8.83 -3.75
N VAL A 187 -4.80 8.86 -4.57
CA VAL A 187 -6.19 9.10 -4.15
C VAL A 187 -6.92 7.76 -4.16
N THR A 188 -7.43 7.34 -3.01
CA THR A 188 -8.24 6.12 -2.90
C THR A 188 -9.70 6.51 -2.78
N LEU A 189 -10.54 5.97 -3.66
CA LEU A 189 -11.99 6.01 -3.58
C LEU A 189 -12.51 4.73 -2.94
N ALA A 190 -13.53 4.81 -2.11
CA ALA A 190 -14.26 3.63 -1.63
C ALA A 190 -15.75 3.92 -1.55
N GLY A 191 -16.55 2.97 -2.01
CA GLY A 191 -17.99 3.09 -2.02
C GLY A 191 -18.64 1.87 -2.64
N PRO A 192 -19.98 1.79 -2.62
CA PRO A 192 -20.69 0.76 -3.36
C PRO A 192 -20.37 0.89 -4.85
N LEU A 193 -20.16 -0.25 -5.51
CA LEU A 193 -20.05 -0.25 -6.96
C LEU A 193 -21.41 0.08 -7.57
N ASP A 194 -21.41 0.99 -8.53
CA ASP A 194 -22.60 1.24 -9.33
C ASP A 194 -22.99 -0.04 -10.08
N ARG A 195 -24.28 -0.38 -10.03
CA ARG A 195 -24.78 -1.68 -10.51
C ARG A 195 -24.67 -1.83 -12.02
N GLU A 196 -24.76 -0.72 -12.75
CA GLU A 196 -24.68 -0.77 -14.20
C GLU A 196 -23.23 -0.68 -14.68
N SER A 197 -22.43 0.21 -14.10
CA SER A 197 -21.07 0.46 -14.57
C SER A 197 -19.99 -0.42 -13.94
N GLY A 198 -20.23 -0.94 -12.74
CA GLY A 198 -19.22 -1.67 -11.97
C GLY A 198 -18.08 -0.78 -11.44
N LEU A 199 -18.28 0.54 -11.39
CA LEU A 199 -17.29 1.52 -10.92
C LEU A 199 -17.65 2.06 -9.53
N VAL A 200 -16.63 2.47 -8.76
CA VAL A 200 -16.85 3.30 -7.56
C VAL A 200 -17.24 4.74 -7.94
N ALA A 201 -16.65 5.27 -9.01
CA ALA A 201 -16.97 6.58 -9.58
C ALA A 201 -16.65 6.61 -11.09
N SER A 202 -17.36 7.44 -11.86
CA SER A 202 -17.08 7.62 -13.30
C SER A 202 -15.64 8.08 -13.53
N TYR A 203 -14.96 7.46 -14.51
CA TYR A 203 -13.59 7.81 -14.88
C TYR A 203 -13.51 9.22 -15.45
N GLY A 204 -14.53 9.65 -16.19
CA GLY A 204 -14.60 11.02 -16.71
C GLY A 204 -14.67 12.06 -15.59
N LEU A 205 -15.44 11.80 -14.53
CA LEU A 205 -15.51 12.69 -13.37
C LEU A 205 -14.18 12.73 -12.60
N VAL A 206 -13.61 11.55 -12.30
CA VAL A 206 -12.34 11.45 -11.57
C VAL A 206 -11.21 12.13 -12.35
N GLY A 207 -11.10 11.86 -13.65
CA GLY A 207 -10.07 12.44 -14.51
C GLY A 207 -10.13 13.98 -14.55
N ARG A 208 -11.33 14.58 -14.64
CA ARG A 208 -11.48 16.04 -14.60
C ARG A 208 -11.00 16.62 -13.26
N LEU A 209 -11.50 16.09 -12.14
CA LEU A 209 -11.17 16.60 -10.81
C LEU A 209 -9.68 16.44 -10.46
N LEU A 210 -9.06 15.31 -10.84
CA LEU A 210 -7.62 15.11 -10.67
C LEU A 210 -6.80 16.02 -11.59
N GLY A 211 -7.30 16.33 -12.80
CA GLY A 211 -6.70 17.31 -13.70
C GLY A 211 -6.72 18.73 -13.12
N GLU A 212 -7.87 19.18 -12.61
CA GLU A 212 -8.01 20.48 -11.92
C GLU A 212 -7.09 20.57 -10.70
N LEU A 213 -7.01 19.50 -9.90
CA LEU A 213 -6.09 19.43 -8.77
C LEU A 213 -4.62 19.51 -9.23
N HIS A 214 -4.26 18.81 -10.29
CA HIS A 214 -2.92 18.85 -10.85
C HIS A 214 -2.55 20.27 -11.30
N GLU A 215 -3.40 20.92 -12.09
CA GLU A 215 -3.17 22.31 -12.56
C GLU A 215 -3.03 23.31 -11.40
N MET A 216 -3.72 23.06 -10.29
CA MET A 216 -3.64 23.89 -9.08
C MET A 216 -2.29 23.75 -8.36
N LEU A 217 -1.68 22.55 -8.35
CA LEU A 217 -0.53 22.24 -7.49
C LEU A 217 0.79 22.16 -8.26
N ASP A 218 0.76 21.71 -9.51
CA ASP A 218 1.94 21.41 -10.30
C ASP A 218 2.68 22.69 -10.75
N HIS A 219 4.01 22.64 -10.63
CA HIS A 219 4.94 23.73 -10.87
C HIS A 219 4.63 25.03 -10.09
N ARG A 220 3.97 24.93 -8.93
CA ARG A 220 3.65 26.06 -8.06
C ARG A 220 4.53 26.13 -6.81
N ASN A 221 4.72 27.34 -6.29
CA ASN A 221 5.06 27.56 -4.90
C ASN A 221 3.78 27.48 -4.05
N LEU A 222 3.60 26.40 -3.30
CA LEU A 222 2.38 26.11 -2.55
C LEU A 222 2.05 27.17 -1.49
N ASN A 223 3.06 27.86 -0.94
CA ASN A 223 2.84 28.90 0.07
C ASN A 223 2.36 30.22 -0.53
N LEU A 224 2.69 30.49 -1.81
CA LEU A 224 2.52 31.80 -2.44
C LEU A 224 1.49 31.81 -3.56
N GLU A 225 1.44 30.76 -4.37
CA GLU A 225 0.65 30.69 -5.61
C GLU A 225 -0.66 29.92 -5.45
N VAL A 226 -0.85 29.21 -4.34
CA VAL A 226 -2.09 28.46 -4.05
C VAL A 226 -2.83 29.16 -2.91
N PRO A 227 -3.82 30.04 -3.19
CA PRO A 227 -4.45 30.89 -2.17
C PRO A 227 -5.09 30.13 -1.00
N MET A 228 -5.58 28.91 -1.24
CA MET A 228 -6.19 28.07 -0.20
C MET A 228 -5.17 27.50 0.79
N LEU A 229 -3.91 27.40 0.38
CA LEU A 229 -2.78 26.96 1.21
C LEU A 229 -2.04 28.15 1.83
N ALA A 230 -2.18 29.34 1.25
CA ALA A 230 -1.62 30.55 1.81
C ALA A 230 -2.11 30.75 3.26
N ARG A 231 -1.17 31.04 4.16
CA ARG A 231 -1.42 31.24 5.61
C ARG A 231 -1.93 30.01 6.37
N GLN A 232 -1.73 28.81 5.85
CA GLN A 232 -1.91 27.54 6.59
C GLN A 232 -0.55 26.93 6.94
N PRO A 233 -0.47 26.00 7.92
CA PRO A 233 0.71 25.15 8.07
C PRO A 233 0.92 24.32 6.80
N ILE A 234 2.12 24.35 6.26
CA ILE A 234 2.50 23.65 5.03
C ILE A 234 3.49 22.55 5.36
N THR A 235 2.95 21.34 5.49
CA THR A 235 3.64 20.06 5.69
C THR A 235 3.04 19.05 4.73
N SER A 236 3.64 17.87 4.59
CA SER A 236 3.04 16.81 3.75
C SER A 236 1.73 16.29 4.33
N GLU A 237 1.59 16.27 5.65
CA GLU A 237 0.35 15.90 6.34
C GLU A 237 -0.77 16.92 6.09
N CYS A 238 -0.46 18.21 6.17
CA CYS A 238 -1.41 19.26 5.82
C CYS A 238 -1.81 19.21 4.34
N LEU A 239 -0.87 18.94 3.44
CA LEU A 239 -1.17 18.82 2.01
C LEU A 239 -2.05 17.60 1.71
N ALA A 240 -1.80 16.45 2.35
CA ALA A 240 -2.67 15.29 2.25
C ALA A 240 -4.09 15.60 2.76
N ARG A 241 -4.23 16.29 3.91
CA ARG A 241 -5.51 16.74 4.44
C ARG A 241 -6.21 17.73 3.49
N PHE A 242 -5.49 18.71 2.95
CA PHE A 242 -6.02 19.67 1.99
C PHE A 242 -6.61 18.99 0.75
N ILE A 243 -5.85 18.08 0.14
CA ILE A 243 -6.29 17.34 -1.07
C ILE A 243 -7.53 16.51 -0.76
N PHE A 244 -7.56 15.83 0.39
CA PHE A 244 -8.75 15.09 0.82
C PHE A 244 -9.97 16.00 0.92
N VAL A 245 -9.85 17.13 1.64
CA VAL A 245 -10.95 18.08 1.85
C VAL A 245 -11.40 18.72 0.54
N TYR A 246 -10.49 18.96 -0.41
CA TYR A 246 -10.82 19.50 -1.72
C TYR A 246 -11.64 18.51 -2.57
N LEU A 247 -11.30 17.22 -2.55
CA LEU A 247 -11.97 16.20 -3.38
C LEU A 247 -13.24 15.62 -2.73
N TRP A 248 -13.30 15.59 -1.39
CA TRP A 248 -14.38 14.95 -0.62
C TRP A 248 -15.82 15.37 -1.00
N PRO A 249 -16.12 16.65 -1.28
CA PRO A 249 -17.48 17.06 -1.68
C PRO A 249 -17.95 16.47 -3.02
N HIS A 250 -17.04 15.96 -3.84
CA HIS A 250 -17.29 15.58 -5.23
C HIS A 250 -17.05 14.09 -5.51
N LEU A 251 -16.26 13.41 -4.68
CA LEU A 251 -15.87 12.02 -4.86
C LEU A 251 -16.00 11.24 -3.54
N PRO A 252 -16.29 9.93 -3.60
CA PRO A 252 -16.30 9.06 -2.42
C PRO A 252 -14.87 8.71 -1.99
N ILE A 253 -14.09 9.73 -1.60
CA ILE A 253 -12.69 9.61 -1.22
C ILE A 253 -12.61 8.89 0.12
N ALA A 254 -11.91 7.78 0.18
CA ALA A 254 -11.66 7.07 1.43
C ALA A 254 -10.37 7.54 2.11
N ARG A 255 -9.35 7.89 1.32
CA ARG A 255 -8.07 8.39 1.83
C ARG A 255 -7.24 9.03 0.74
N VAL A 256 -6.34 9.90 1.15
CA VAL A 256 -5.29 10.49 0.33
C VAL A 256 -3.94 10.14 0.93
N ARG A 257 -3.02 9.64 0.12
CA ARG A 257 -1.62 9.41 0.51
C ARG A 257 -0.71 10.20 -0.41
N LEU A 258 0.16 11.01 0.19
CA LEU A 258 1.12 11.84 -0.50
C LEU A 258 2.53 11.37 -0.16
N HIS A 259 3.26 10.88 -1.17
CA HIS A 259 4.68 10.61 -1.07
C HIS A 259 5.46 11.87 -1.47
N GLU A 260 6.20 12.45 -0.54
CA GLU A 260 7.16 13.52 -0.80
C GLU A 260 8.53 12.95 -1.20
N MET A 261 8.85 11.74 -0.70
CA MET A 261 10.04 10.98 -1.07
C MET A 261 9.66 9.49 -1.23
N PRO A 262 10.46 8.68 -1.94
CA PRO A 262 10.14 7.25 -2.13
C PRO A 262 9.93 6.48 -0.83
N HIS A 263 10.65 6.87 0.24
CA HIS A 263 10.66 6.20 1.54
C HIS A 263 9.83 6.93 2.62
N PHE A 264 9.07 7.97 2.26
CA PHE A 264 8.32 8.77 3.20
C PHE A 264 6.97 9.21 2.62
N PHE A 265 5.90 8.99 3.38
CA PHE A 265 4.57 9.46 2.99
C PHE A 265 3.79 10.03 4.16
N ALA A 266 2.92 10.99 3.85
CA ALA A 266 1.80 11.40 4.69
C ALA A 266 0.49 10.81 4.14
N GLU A 267 -0.46 10.46 4.99
CA GLU A 267 -1.78 9.98 4.57
C GLU A 267 -2.87 10.59 5.47
N TYR A 268 -4.05 10.84 4.91
CA TYR A 268 -5.22 11.35 5.63
C TYR A 268 -6.46 10.62 5.14
N ASP A 269 -7.30 10.15 6.07
CA ASP A 269 -8.49 9.32 5.79
C ASP A 269 -9.82 10.02 6.08
N GLY A 270 -9.78 11.32 6.40
CA GLY A 270 -10.96 12.09 6.82
C GLY A 270 -11.07 12.28 8.33
N GLU A 271 -10.48 11.39 9.12
CA GLU A 271 -10.52 11.44 10.59
C GLU A 271 -9.14 11.75 11.19
N ARG A 272 -8.09 11.09 10.70
CA ARG A 272 -6.75 11.14 11.30
C ARG A 272 -5.66 11.26 10.24
N GLY A 273 -4.52 11.79 10.67
CA GLY A 273 -3.31 11.80 9.87
C GLY A 273 -2.43 10.57 10.17
N TYR A 274 -1.70 10.16 9.16
CA TYR A 274 -0.74 9.06 9.20
C TYR A 274 0.59 9.53 8.64
N LEU A 275 1.67 9.06 9.26
CA LEU A 275 3.02 9.28 8.76
C LEU A 275 3.67 7.91 8.57
N GLY A 276 4.22 7.68 7.38
CA GLY A 276 4.91 6.44 7.03
C GLY A 276 6.36 6.69 6.68
N LEU A 277 7.24 5.85 7.21
CA LEU A 277 8.68 5.92 6.97
C LEU A 277 9.22 4.53 6.64
N GLU A 278 10.05 4.45 5.61
CA GLU A 278 10.78 3.25 5.22
C GLU A 278 12.27 3.39 5.57
N ARG A 279 12.82 2.33 6.15
CA ARG A 279 14.26 2.14 6.38
C ARG A 279 14.65 0.71 6.02
N THR A 280 15.94 0.50 5.76
CA THR A 280 16.46 -0.82 5.41
C THR A 280 17.49 -1.29 6.42
N PHE A 281 17.57 -2.60 6.60
CA PHE A 281 18.70 -3.26 7.26
C PHE A 281 19.09 -4.50 6.45
N SER A 282 20.36 -4.88 6.49
CA SER A 282 20.88 -6.08 5.86
C SER A 282 21.19 -7.13 6.93
N ALA A 283 20.68 -8.35 6.78
CA ALA A 283 20.97 -9.41 7.73
C ALA A 283 21.03 -10.78 7.05
N ALA A 284 21.82 -11.68 7.63
CA ALA A 284 21.85 -13.08 7.27
C ALA A 284 20.94 -13.92 8.18
N HIS A 285 20.39 -15.01 7.67
CA HIS A 285 19.57 -15.94 8.45
C HIS A 285 19.50 -17.36 7.84
N CYS A 286 18.95 -18.30 8.60
CA CYS A 286 18.67 -19.67 8.20
C CYS A 286 17.32 -20.10 8.79
N LEU A 287 16.30 -20.27 7.96
CA LEU A 287 14.99 -20.71 8.44
C LEU A 287 15.05 -22.19 8.81
N ARG A 288 14.93 -22.48 10.11
CA ARG A 288 14.94 -23.82 10.65
C ARG A 288 14.21 -23.92 11.98
N VAL A 289 13.65 -25.09 12.24
CA VAL A 289 13.17 -25.51 13.55
C VAL A 289 14.18 -26.50 14.12
N ALA A 290 14.69 -26.23 15.32
CA ALA A 290 15.75 -27.03 15.95
C ALA A 290 15.34 -28.49 16.20
N SER A 291 14.06 -28.73 16.48
CA SER A 291 13.51 -30.08 16.71
C SER A 291 13.20 -30.85 15.43
N PHE A 292 13.27 -30.23 14.25
CA PHE A 292 13.04 -30.90 12.97
C PHE A 292 14.31 -31.55 12.44
N SER A 293 14.17 -32.68 11.74
CA SER A 293 15.26 -33.23 10.93
C SER A 293 15.64 -32.26 9.81
N GLU A 294 16.84 -32.41 9.24
CA GLU A 294 17.25 -31.61 8.07
C GLU A 294 16.28 -31.78 6.91
N GLU A 295 15.82 -33.01 6.67
CA GLU A 295 14.86 -33.32 5.62
C GLU A 295 13.53 -32.60 5.85
N ARG A 296 13.03 -32.61 7.09
CA ARG A 296 11.80 -31.89 7.41
C ARG A 296 11.97 -30.37 7.28
N ASN A 297 13.10 -29.82 7.69
CA ASN A 297 13.41 -28.40 7.50
C ASN A 297 13.44 -28.02 6.01
N ARG A 298 14.06 -28.83 5.16
CA ARG A 298 14.06 -28.62 3.70
C ARG A 298 12.66 -28.70 3.10
N GLN A 299 11.81 -29.63 3.55
CA GLN A 299 10.42 -29.72 3.09
C GLN A 299 9.58 -28.49 3.47
N VAL A 300 9.79 -27.95 4.68
CA VAL A 300 9.00 -26.83 5.20
C VAL A 300 9.48 -25.48 4.65
N PHE A 301 10.78 -25.21 4.70
CA PHE A 301 11.34 -23.89 4.36
C PHE A 301 12.05 -23.85 3.00
N GLY A 302 12.18 -24.99 2.31
CA GLY A 302 12.79 -25.05 0.98
C GLY A 302 14.22 -24.54 0.97
N LYS A 303 14.52 -23.64 0.02
CA LYS A 303 15.86 -23.03 -0.14
C LYS A 303 16.31 -22.22 1.09
N CYS A 304 15.37 -21.74 1.90
CA CYS A 304 15.65 -20.93 3.08
C CYS A 304 16.25 -21.75 4.24
N ALA A 305 16.15 -23.09 4.18
CA ALA A 305 16.79 -24.03 5.12
C ALA A 305 18.23 -24.41 4.72
N ASN A 306 18.90 -23.64 3.85
CA ASN A 306 20.32 -23.84 3.54
C ASN A 306 21.14 -23.86 4.85
N PRO A 307 21.92 -24.92 5.16
CA PRO A 307 22.68 -25.02 6.42
C PRO A 307 23.67 -23.86 6.65
N ASN A 308 24.18 -23.28 5.58
CA ASN A 308 25.09 -22.13 5.63
C ASN A 308 24.36 -20.77 5.68
N GLY A 309 23.03 -20.78 5.67
CA GLY A 309 22.19 -19.59 5.63
C GLY A 309 22.16 -18.90 4.27
N HIS A 310 21.53 -17.73 4.27
CA HIS A 310 21.49 -16.74 3.19
C HIS A 310 21.21 -15.37 3.81
N GLY A 311 20.98 -14.32 3.03
CA GLY A 311 20.65 -13.02 3.60
C GLY A 311 19.81 -12.16 2.68
N HIS A 312 19.25 -11.11 3.25
CA HIS A 312 18.41 -10.15 2.56
C HIS A 312 18.76 -8.73 3.00
N ARG A 313 18.44 -7.78 2.12
CA ARG A 313 18.27 -6.39 2.51
C ARG A 313 16.78 -6.16 2.73
N TYR A 314 16.37 -6.21 3.99
CA TYR A 314 14.99 -6.02 4.40
C TYR A 314 14.62 -4.54 4.30
N THR A 315 13.40 -4.26 3.83
CA THR A 315 12.78 -2.94 3.99
C THR A 315 11.73 -3.02 5.09
N VAL A 316 11.79 -2.08 6.03
CA VAL A 316 10.83 -1.94 7.13
C VAL A 316 10.07 -0.63 6.93
N GLN A 317 8.76 -0.72 6.73
CA GLN A 317 7.87 0.43 6.68
C GLN A 317 7.05 0.50 7.97
N ALA A 318 7.33 1.48 8.81
CA ALA A 318 6.51 1.82 9.96
C ALA A 318 5.46 2.88 9.55
N THR A 319 4.26 2.82 10.13
CA THR A 319 3.25 3.88 10.01
C THR A 319 2.73 4.24 11.39
N VAL A 320 2.83 5.51 11.75
CA VAL A 320 2.22 6.07 12.96
C VAL A 320 0.93 6.82 12.61
N ALA A 321 -0.01 6.91 13.55
CA ALA A 321 -1.25 7.66 13.39
C ALA A 321 -1.55 8.57 14.58
N ASN A 322 -2.01 9.78 14.29
CA ASN A 322 -2.46 10.76 15.28
C ASN A 322 -3.31 11.82 14.57
N PRO A 323 -4.19 12.59 15.27
CA PRO A 323 -4.72 13.81 14.69
C PRO A 323 -3.59 14.74 14.25
N ILE A 324 -3.77 15.41 13.12
CA ILE A 324 -2.84 16.45 12.67
C ILE A 324 -2.95 17.61 13.65
N ASN A 325 -1.84 18.00 14.29
CA ASN A 325 -1.86 19.11 15.22
C ASN A 325 -2.12 20.43 14.47
N ASP A 326 -3.19 21.15 14.78
CA ASP A 326 -3.56 22.36 14.02
C ASP A 326 -2.57 23.52 14.18
N ARG A 327 -1.80 23.55 15.27
CA ARG A 327 -0.76 24.57 15.48
C ARG A 327 0.47 24.29 14.63
N THR A 328 0.94 23.03 14.56
CA THR A 328 2.21 22.70 13.91
C THR A 328 2.05 22.10 12.51
N GLY A 329 0.91 21.49 12.22
CA GLY A 329 0.62 20.80 10.96
C GLY A 329 1.21 19.39 10.85
N ILE A 330 1.71 18.80 11.93
CA ILE A 330 2.34 17.45 11.88
C ILE A 330 1.52 16.40 12.62
N VAL A 331 1.68 15.15 12.20
CA VAL A 331 1.15 13.97 12.91
C VAL A 331 2.09 13.54 14.03
N PHE A 332 3.40 13.53 13.74
CA PHE A 332 4.46 13.12 14.63
C PHE A 332 5.79 13.77 14.19
N PRO A 333 6.70 14.15 15.11
CA PRO A 333 8.00 14.71 14.74
C PRO A 333 8.84 13.73 13.89
N LEU A 334 9.25 14.16 12.69
CA LEU A 334 9.92 13.29 11.71
C LEU A 334 11.33 12.87 12.14
N ASP A 335 12.05 13.73 12.85
CA ASP A 335 13.34 13.46 13.47
C ASP A 335 13.23 12.30 14.46
N ARG A 336 12.28 12.38 15.40
CA ARG A 336 12.03 11.34 16.40
C ARG A 336 11.55 10.04 15.76
N PHE A 337 10.75 10.10 14.70
CA PHE A 337 10.33 8.91 13.95
C PHE A 337 11.54 8.24 13.29
N THR A 338 12.40 9.04 12.67
CA THR A 338 13.61 8.56 11.99
C THR A 338 14.57 7.90 12.97
N GLU A 339 14.94 8.60 14.05
CA GLU A 339 15.83 8.08 15.10
C GLU A 339 15.27 6.81 15.74
N GLY A 340 13.98 6.80 16.09
CA GLY A 340 13.35 5.65 16.72
C GLY A 340 13.35 4.41 15.83
N LEU A 341 13.12 4.58 14.52
CA LEU A 341 13.18 3.47 13.58
C LEU A 341 14.63 2.99 13.37
N GLU A 342 15.58 3.91 13.19
CA GLU A 342 16.99 3.59 12.96
C GLU A 342 17.64 2.88 14.15
N GLU A 343 17.41 3.34 15.38
CA GLU A 343 17.94 2.73 16.60
C GLU A 343 17.49 1.27 16.78
N VAL A 344 16.21 0.98 16.50
CA VAL A 344 15.67 -0.39 16.61
C VAL A 344 16.27 -1.28 15.52
N LEU A 345 16.37 -0.79 14.28
CA LEU A 345 16.89 -1.58 13.16
C LEU A 345 18.41 -1.79 13.22
N ALA A 346 19.18 -0.86 13.81
CA ALA A 346 20.62 -1.01 14.01
C ALA A 346 20.99 -2.25 14.86
N ARG A 347 20.04 -2.78 15.65
CA ARG A 347 20.23 -4.02 16.42
C ARG A 347 20.21 -5.27 15.55
N LEU A 348 19.68 -5.19 14.32
CA LEU A 348 19.59 -6.30 13.36
C LEU A 348 20.57 -6.12 12.20
N ASP A 349 20.93 -4.88 11.87
CA ASP A 349 21.77 -4.55 10.72
C ASP A 349 23.18 -5.15 10.82
N GLY A 350 23.64 -5.77 9.73
CA GLY A 350 24.93 -6.44 9.62
C GLY A 350 25.05 -7.77 10.37
N ARG A 351 23.96 -8.30 10.95
CA ARG A 351 24.01 -9.50 11.82
C ARG A 351 23.51 -10.76 11.14
N HIS A 352 23.89 -11.90 11.69
CA HIS A 352 23.18 -13.16 11.50
C HIS A 352 22.06 -13.31 12.53
N LEU A 353 20.80 -13.18 12.10
CA LEU A 353 19.61 -13.14 12.95
C LEU A 353 19.56 -14.30 13.96
N ASP A 354 19.67 -15.55 13.49
CA ASP A 354 19.52 -16.72 14.36
C ASP A 354 20.68 -16.94 15.35
N ARG A 355 21.84 -16.31 15.11
CA ARG A 355 23.06 -16.51 15.92
C ARG A 355 23.32 -15.36 16.89
N GLU A 356 23.04 -14.14 16.44
CA GLU A 356 23.46 -12.91 17.12
C GLU A 356 22.30 -12.10 17.70
N VAL A 357 21.05 -12.45 17.37
CA VAL A 357 19.85 -11.77 17.89
C VAL A 357 19.07 -12.73 18.78
N GLU A 358 19.01 -12.42 20.07
CA GLU A 358 18.45 -13.29 21.11
C GLU A 358 17.03 -13.79 20.78
N ALA A 359 16.19 -12.91 20.21
CA ALA A 359 14.80 -13.22 19.85
C ALA A 359 14.65 -14.40 18.87
N PHE A 360 15.68 -14.70 18.07
CA PHE A 360 15.63 -15.76 17.04
C PHE A 360 16.44 -17.01 17.41
N ARG A 361 17.00 -17.09 18.63
CA ARG A 361 17.70 -18.32 19.06
C ARG A 361 16.79 -19.53 19.18
N ALA A 362 15.55 -19.31 19.64
CA ALA A 362 14.57 -20.36 19.89
C ALA A 362 13.40 -20.35 18.90
N ARG A 363 13.37 -19.41 17.95
CA ARG A 363 12.27 -19.22 16.99
C ARG A 363 12.83 -18.91 15.61
N PRO A 364 12.28 -19.51 14.53
CA PRO A 364 12.74 -19.21 13.17
C PRO A 364 12.62 -17.72 12.85
N SER A 365 13.62 -17.12 12.22
CA SER A 365 13.60 -15.71 11.82
C SER A 365 12.78 -15.45 10.54
N THR A 366 11.52 -15.92 10.50
CA THR A 366 10.58 -15.63 9.41
C THR A 366 10.23 -14.14 9.38
N GLY A 367 9.75 -13.65 8.23
CA GLY A 367 9.33 -12.25 8.14
C GLY A 367 8.20 -11.89 9.10
N GLU A 368 7.33 -12.84 9.41
CA GLU A 368 6.31 -12.75 10.46
C GLU A 368 6.93 -12.57 11.85
N ASN A 369 7.89 -13.42 12.23
CA ASN A 369 8.55 -13.33 13.53
C ASN A 369 9.42 -12.08 13.65
N ILE A 370 10.02 -11.60 12.55
CA ILE A 370 10.70 -10.30 12.49
C ILE A 370 9.70 -9.18 12.78
N ALA A 371 8.55 -9.17 12.12
CA ALA A 371 7.51 -8.17 12.37
C ALA A 371 7.04 -8.20 13.85
N LEU A 372 6.77 -9.39 14.39
CA LEU A 372 6.35 -9.58 15.78
C LEU A 372 7.42 -9.15 16.80
N THR A 373 8.69 -9.33 16.47
CA THR A 373 9.82 -8.94 17.33
C THR A 373 10.04 -7.42 17.32
N LEU A 374 9.89 -6.78 16.15
CA LEU A 374 10.09 -5.35 15.98
C LEU A 374 8.93 -4.52 16.50
N TRP A 375 7.69 -5.03 16.40
CA TRP A 375 6.49 -4.30 16.80
C TRP A 375 6.56 -3.70 18.21
N PRO A 376 6.78 -4.45 19.30
CA PRO A 376 6.75 -3.88 20.65
C PRO A 376 7.84 -2.81 20.86
N GLN A 377 9.04 -3.02 20.30
CA GLN A 377 10.15 -2.07 20.40
C GLN A 377 9.84 -0.76 19.69
N LEU A 378 9.29 -0.84 18.47
CA LEU A 378 8.89 0.34 17.70
C LEU A 378 7.64 1.00 18.30
N TYR A 379 6.69 0.21 18.82
CA TYR A 379 5.48 0.74 19.45
C TYR A 379 5.84 1.61 20.66
N GLU A 380 6.74 1.14 21.54
CA GLU A 380 7.25 1.91 22.67
C GLU A 380 8.04 3.14 22.22
N ARG A 381 9.01 2.97 21.30
CA ARG A 381 9.87 4.06 20.83
C ARG A 381 9.11 5.17 20.10
N LEU A 382 7.96 4.84 19.52
CA LEU A 382 7.06 5.74 18.79
C LEU A 382 5.82 6.13 19.60
N GLU A 383 5.95 6.16 20.93
CA GLU A 383 4.94 6.68 21.87
C GLU A 383 3.56 6.03 21.68
N GLU A 384 3.53 4.72 21.43
CA GLU A 384 2.32 3.93 21.28
C GLU A 384 1.44 4.34 20.08
N ARG A 385 2.04 5.07 19.10
CA ARG A 385 1.35 5.57 17.90
C ARG A 385 1.49 4.67 16.68
N LEU A 386 2.32 3.62 16.73
CA LEU A 386 2.52 2.70 15.62
C LEU A 386 1.21 1.93 15.34
N VAL A 387 0.66 2.10 14.13
CA VAL A 387 -0.59 1.45 13.71
C VAL A 387 -0.36 0.36 12.66
N ARG A 388 0.77 0.40 11.96
CA ARG A 388 1.10 -0.57 10.91
C ARG A 388 2.60 -0.74 10.76
N LEU A 389 3.05 -1.98 10.65
CA LEU A 389 4.44 -2.34 10.40
C LEU A 389 4.49 -3.31 9.24
N ARG A 390 5.26 -3.00 8.20
CA ARG A 390 5.47 -3.88 7.05
C ARG A 390 6.93 -4.28 6.93
N ILE A 391 7.19 -5.56 6.78
CA ILE A 391 8.49 -6.13 6.51
C ILE A 391 8.49 -6.66 5.08
N PHE A 392 9.37 -6.14 4.25
CA PHE A 392 9.63 -6.64 2.91
C PHE A 392 10.95 -7.40 2.96
N GLU A 393 10.88 -8.72 2.83
CA GLU A 393 12.07 -9.56 2.66
C GLU A 393 12.55 -9.50 1.21
N THR A 394 11.60 -9.51 0.28
CA THR A 394 11.81 -9.29 -1.16
C THR A 394 10.63 -8.48 -1.72
N PRO A 395 10.69 -8.00 -2.98
CA PRO A 395 9.52 -7.37 -3.61
C PRO A 395 8.27 -8.25 -3.66
N ASN A 396 8.42 -9.58 -3.57
CA ASN A 396 7.32 -10.55 -3.66
C ASN A 396 6.81 -11.02 -2.30
N ASN A 397 7.57 -10.84 -1.22
CA ASN A 397 7.25 -11.31 0.12
C ASN A 397 7.15 -10.10 1.06
N ARG A 398 5.92 -9.77 1.45
CA ARG A 398 5.66 -8.71 2.43
C ARG A 398 4.75 -9.24 3.54
N PHE A 399 5.16 -8.95 4.75
CA PHE A 399 4.48 -9.31 6.00
C PHE A 399 4.03 -8.02 6.65
N THR A 400 2.80 -7.96 7.17
CA THR A 400 2.24 -6.74 7.74
C THR A 400 1.52 -7.04 9.03
N LEU A 401 1.92 -6.33 10.09
CA LEU A 401 1.16 -6.23 11.33
C LEU A 401 0.32 -4.95 11.31
N ARG A 402 -0.93 -5.06 11.77
CA ARG A 402 -1.83 -3.94 12.04
C ARG A 402 -2.26 -3.96 13.51
N GLY A 403 -2.09 -2.83 14.18
CA GLY A 403 -2.63 -2.59 15.51
C GLY A 403 -4.15 -2.40 15.44
N GLU A 404 -4.84 -2.41 16.59
CA GLU A 404 -6.31 -2.26 16.65
C GLU A 404 -6.80 -0.97 15.98
N ALA A 405 -6.05 0.13 16.12
CA ALA A 405 -6.33 1.40 15.46
C ALA A 405 -6.05 1.40 13.94
N GLY A 406 -5.28 0.44 13.41
CA GLY A 406 -4.91 0.33 11.99
C GLY A 406 -5.61 -0.81 11.24
N ALA A 407 -6.54 -1.52 11.88
CA ALA A 407 -7.25 -2.66 11.32
C ALA A 407 -8.56 -2.30 10.59
N ARG A 408 -8.89 -1.00 10.46
CA ARG A 408 -10.08 -0.51 9.77
C ARG A 408 -9.90 -0.46 8.25
#